data_AF-A0A315BT42-F1
#
_entry.id   AF-A0A315BT42-F1
#
_cell.length_a   1.000
_cell.length_b   1.000
_cell.length_c   1.000
_cell.angle_alpha   90.00
_cell.angle_beta   90.00
_cell.angle_gamma   90.00
#
_symmetry.space_group_name_H-M   'P 1'
#
loop_
_entity.id
_entity.type
_entity.pdbx_description
1 polymer ?
#
loop_
_entity_poly.entity_id
_entity_poly.type
_entity_poly.pdbx_seq_one_letter_code
_entity_poly.pdbx_strand_id
1 'polypeptide(L)'
;MTSKLNTWFKNLTCEFQKLTVIRFFMGHWAAAAFSAAMTIVLEHLGYLQLFTKLSWLVLFSLPTTGAQTPVSFQSGMPAVVLIQEADFVTRYGEKTPLDRCVLAGDIQRVLAKSPQRLAVDFDLSPMMGNNAMDVQCQARLDSLLDENSERLIALVPFATSNPALREKKHAWMNARCQAGLAFADGRLDAAMGIVTEHDVGEGDDLKARIAEQMREGPSAYICTQVQSASTPEANPWLNEQRSTSDAAIHHESAPLHFRSAIHQLAVIPLDGDTFERLPSLQDSPVLLGGDWGRDDSFLTGIGEQAGAVVHGVRIVNLKEPVKAPSPLFAFLLDMGIAMGFAWLVNYFWSTYVDWRKLDHHFHGNGHKVALGALILVLFVVAYLGLTLFFIFSAHYLLETQGLVIAPILIAVSMLLDGFVSGPVEKLNELLEEESENAWRHRSLDLEEALPEEITRVMNNILCMLGMGVWVVLLAWFWGAQALTHLSGLIFESLMIIFYLALLVQVFAYVYQPQLRLKDAQGRAGHKNPHPSHADTQDANEKSGTHSHASKAGRIFGRPKKMKDLMAIGKVFSVLKTCAFWAVLVAATYLQTFGH
;
A
#
# COMPACT_ATOMS: atom_id res chain seq x y z
N MET A 1 21.94 3.43 -52.06
CA MET A 1 22.92 3.38 -50.95
C MET A 1 22.24 3.61 -49.59
N THR A 2 21.32 4.57 -49.50
CA THR A 2 20.53 4.86 -48.28
C THR A 2 19.63 3.72 -47.79
N SER A 3 19.02 2.89 -48.67
CA SER A 3 18.17 1.78 -48.19
C SER A 3 18.97 0.63 -47.57
N LYS A 4 20.12 0.23 -48.14
CA LYS A 4 21.01 -0.79 -47.55
C LYS A 4 21.64 -0.36 -46.22
N LEU A 5 21.96 0.94 -46.07
CA LEU A 5 22.46 1.48 -44.81
C LEU A 5 21.38 1.45 -43.71
N ASN A 6 20.13 1.71 -44.08
CA ASN A 6 19.00 1.72 -43.14
C ASN A 6 18.62 0.31 -42.67
N THR A 7 18.69 -0.69 -43.56
CA THR A 7 18.48 -2.11 -43.19
C THR A 7 19.64 -2.64 -42.33
N TRP A 8 20.87 -2.22 -42.62
CA TRP A 8 22.04 -2.59 -41.82
C TRP A 8 22.00 -1.93 -40.43
N PHE A 9 21.65 -0.65 -40.33
CA PHE A 9 21.44 0.03 -39.04
C PHE A 9 20.32 -0.64 -38.23
N LYS A 10 19.18 -0.96 -38.86
CA LYS A 10 18.08 -1.68 -38.18
C LYS A 10 18.51 -3.06 -37.64
N ASN A 11 19.30 -3.81 -38.40
CA ASN A 11 19.81 -5.11 -37.93
C ASN A 11 20.87 -4.95 -36.83
N LEU A 12 21.74 -3.94 -36.93
CA LEU A 12 22.76 -3.66 -35.91
C LEU A 12 22.15 -3.17 -34.59
N THR A 13 21.16 -2.26 -34.66
CA THR A 13 20.47 -1.77 -33.46
C THR A 13 19.66 -2.86 -32.78
N CYS A 14 19.10 -3.79 -33.55
CA CYS A 14 18.33 -4.92 -33.01
C CYS A 14 19.23 -5.96 -32.31
N GLU A 15 20.41 -6.27 -32.88
CA GLU A 15 21.40 -7.17 -32.24
C GLU A 15 22.08 -6.52 -31.02
N PHE A 16 22.42 -5.23 -31.09
CA PHE A 16 22.99 -4.50 -29.93
C PHE A 16 21.97 -4.35 -28.80
N GLN A 17 20.70 -4.03 -29.11
CA GLN A 17 19.65 -3.94 -28.08
C GLN A 17 19.46 -5.28 -27.35
N LYS A 18 19.48 -6.42 -28.05
CA LYS A 18 19.37 -7.75 -27.42
C LYS A 18 20.51 -8.02 -26.44
N LEU A 19 21.76 -7.69 -26.81
CA LEU A 19 22.91 -7.83 -25.91
C LEU A 19 22.85 -6.87 -24.72
N THR A 20 22.27 -5.68 -24.90
CA THR A 20 22.18 -4.67 -23.84
C THR A 20 21.15 -5.06 -22.79
N VAL A 21 19.99 -5.56 -23.22
CA VAL A 21 18.95 -6.06 -22.31
C VAL A 21 19.47 -7.27 -21.53
N ILE A 22 20.05 -8.27 -22.19
CA ILE A 22 20.57 -9.45 -21.48
C ILE A 22 21.66 -9.06 -20.47
N ARG A 23 22.60 -8.18 -20.83
CA ARG A 23 23.61 -7.69 -19.88
C ARG A 23 23.00 -6.94 -18.71
N PHE A 24 22.00 -6.09 -18.96
CA PHE A 24 21.27 -5.39 -17.89
C PHE A 24 20.66 -6.40 -16.92
N PHE A 25 19.89 -7.36 -17.42
CA PHE A 25 19.27 -8.39 -16.59
C PHE A 25 20.32 -9.21 -15.82
N MET A 26 21.41 -9.62 -16.46
CA MET A 26 22.50 -10.36 -15.82
C MET A 26 23.26 -9.54 -14.76
N GLY A 27 23.28 -8.21 -14.87
CA GLY A 27 23.86 -7.33 -13.85
C GLY A 27 22.94 -7.07 -12.66
N HIS A 28 21.62 -7.04 -12.88
CA HIS A 28 20.67 -6.55 -11.88
C HIS A 28 19.78 -7.63 -11.24
N TRP A 29 19.79 -8.87 -11.76
CA TRP A 29 18.95 -9.95 -11.21
C TRP A 29 19.26 -10.25 -9.74
N ALA A 30 20.52 -10.16 -9.31
CA ALA A 30 20.89 -10.42 -7.92
C ALA A 30 20.28 -9.38 -6.97
N ALA A 31 20.28 -8.10 -7.37
CA ALA A 31 19.65 -7.03 -6.61
C ALA A 31 18.12 -7.17 -6.59
N ALA A 32 17.52 -7.50 -7.74
CA ALA A 32 16.08 -7.74 -7.84
C ALA A 32 15.65 -8.94 -6.98
N ALA A 33 16.37 -10.06 -7.05
CA ALA A 33 16.11 -11.25 -6.23
C ALA A 33 16.28 -10.96 -4.74
N PHE A 34 17.32 -10.20 -4.35
CA PHE A 34 17.50 -9.77 -2.97
C PHE A 34 16.34 -8.88 -2.49
N SER A 35 15.90 -7.91 -3.30
CA SER A 35 14.77 -7.03 -2.98
C SER A 35 13.47 -7.82 -2.82
N ALA A 36 13.20 -8.77 -3.72
CA ALA A 36 12.02 -9.63 -3.64
C ALA A 36 12.08 -10.53 -2.40
N ALA A 37 13.23 -11.15 -2.10
CA ALA A 37 13.42 -11.95 -0.90
C ALA A 37 13.25 -11.14 0.39
N MET A 38 13.81 -9.92 0.44
CA MET A 38 13.65 -9.01 1.56
C MET A 38 12.18 -8.59 1.74
N THR A 39 11.47 -8.33 0.65
CA THR A 39 10.04 -8.00 0.67
C THR A 39 9.25 -9.15 1.28
N ILE A 40 9.49 -10.40 0.86
CA ILE A 40 8.86 -11.59 1.44
C ILE A 40 9.16 -11.71 2.94
N VAL A 41 10.41 -11.53 3.35
CA VAL A 41 10.80 -11.62 4.77
C VAL A 41 10.12 -10.53 5.59
N LEU A 42 10.13 -9.28 5.12
CA LEU A 42 9.54 -8.15 5.83
C LEU A 42 8.00 -8.22 5.88
N GLU A 43 7.36 -8.74 4.83
CA GLU A 43 5.93 -9.02 4.81
C GLU A 43 5.59 -10.13 5.81
N HIS A 44 6.37 -11.22 5.84
CA HIS A 44 6.21 -12.30 6.81
C HIS A 44 6.37 -11.82 8.26
N LEU A 45 7.25 -10.84 8.48
CA LEU A 45 7.43 -10.19 9.79
C LEU A 45 6.40 -9.08 10.08
N GLY A 46 5.47 -8.81 9.15
CA GLY A 46 4.40 -7.84 9.32
C GLY A 46 4.78 -6.37 9.06
N TYR A 47 6.05 -6.07 8.75
CA TYR A 47 6.53 -4.69 8.57
C TYR A 47 5.98 -4.00 7.32
N LEU A 48 5.54 -4.78 6.33
CA LEU A 48 5.03 -4.28 5.06
C LEU A 48 3.50 -4.35 4.95
N GLN A 49 2.81 -4.81 6.01
CA GLN A 49 1.36 -4.92 6.06
C GLN A 49 0.66 -3.60 5.73
N LEU A 50 1.21 -2.46 6.16
CA LEU A 50 0.65 -1.15 5.82
C LEU A 50 0.57 -0.94 4.30
N PHE A 51 1.65 -1.26 3.57
CA PHE A 51 1.71 -1.08 2.12
C PHE A 51 0.87 -2.12 1.38
N THR A 52 0.81 -3.35 1.89
CA THR A 52 -0.08 -4.39 1.38
C THR A 52 -1.54 -3.97 1.53
N LYS A 53 -1.94 -3.51 2.72
CA LYS A 53 -3.29 -3.01 3.01
C LYS A 53 -3.64 -1.78 2.19
N LEU A 54 -2.71 -0.85 2.00
CA LEU A 54 -2.91 0.29 1.09
C LEU A 54 -3.07 -0.16 -0.37
N SER A 55 -2.32 -1.17 -0.81
CA SER A 55 -2.46 -1.73 -2.16
C SER A 55 -3.83 -2.36 -2.34
N TRP A 56 -4.30 -3.12 -1.35
CA TRP A 56 -5.64 -3.70 -1.32
C TRP A 56 -6.72 -2.63 -1.34
N LEU A 57 -6.58 -1.60 -0.51
CA LEU A 57 -7.51 -0.47 -0.48
C LEU A 57 -7.62 0.16 -1.87
N VAL A 58 -6.50 0.46 -2.53
CA VAL A 58 -6.49 1.02 -3.89
C VAL A 58 -7.16 0.07 -4.88
N LEU A 59 -6.83 -1.23 -4.85
CA LEU A 59 -7.40 -2.20 -5.78
C LEU A 59 -8.91 -2.40 -5.57
N PHE A 60 -9.36 -2.47 -4.32
CA PHE A 60 -10.77 -2.69 -3.99
C PHE A 60 -11.64 -1.43 -4.12
N SER A 61 -11.04 -0.24 -4.12
CA SER A 61 -11.73 1.05 -4.32
C SER A 61 -11.79 1.54 -5.76
N LEU A 62 -11.11 0.86 -6.70
CA LEU A 62 -11.26 1.18 -8.11
C LEU A 62 -12.74 1.07 -8.52
N PRO A 63 -13.26 2.10 -9.21
CA PRO A 63 -14.65 2.51 -9.10
C PRO A 63 -15.67 1.41 -9.40
N THR A 64 -16.50 1.12 -8.40
CA THR A 64 -17.83 0.51 -8.46
C THR A 64 -18.92 1.57 -8.66
N THR A 65 -18.58 2.75 -9.18
CA THR A 65 -19.51 3.87 -9.37
C THR A 65 -20.73 3.42 -10.17
N GLY A 66 -21.88 3.35 -9.49
CA GLY A 66 -23.19 3.23 -10.11
C GLY A 66 -23.76 1.82 -10.23
N ALA A 67 -23.07 0.78 -9.76
CA ALA A 67 -23.68 -0.54 -9.68
C ALA A 67 -24.52 -0.63 -8.39
N GLN A 68 -25.69 0.01 -8.37
CA GLN A 68 -26.80 -0.55 -7.60
C GLN A 68 -27.09 -1.90 -8.25
N THR A 69 -26.45 -2.97 -7.80
CA THR A 69 -26.69 -4.30 -8.35
C THR A 69 -28.13 -4.66 -8.04
N PRO A 70 -29.00 -4.81 -9.06
CA PRO A 70 -30.33 -5.35 -8.83
C PRO A 70 -30.13 -6.75 -8.27
N VAL A 71 -30.42 -6.90 -6.99
CA VAL A 71 -30.15 -8.13 -6.26
C VAL A 71 -31.14 -9.19 -6.75
N SER A 72 -30.70 -10.07 -7.65
CA SER A 72 -31.44 -11.28 -7.98
C SER A 72 -31.14 -12.32 -6.90
N PHE A 73 -32.14 -12.66 -6.09
CA PHE A 73 -32.01 -13.77 -5.14
C PHE A 73 -31.78 -15.09 -5.91
N GLN A 74 -30.72 -15.82 -5.56
CA GLN A 74 -30.43 -17.16 -6.06
C GLN A 74 -30.44 -18.15 -4.89
N SER A 75 -31.19 -19.25 -5.02
CA SER A 75 -31.23 -20.28 -3.98
C SER A 75 -29.84 -20.85 -3.71
N GLY A 76 -29.50 -21.12 -2.45
CA GLY A 76 -28.18 -21.62 -2.05
C GLY A 76 -27.14 -20.54 -1.74
N MET A 77 -27.41 -19.30 -2.15
CA MET A 77 -26.55 -18.16 -1.88
C MET A 77 -26.91 -17.51 -0.54
N PRO A 78 -25.94 -16.92 0.19
CA PRO A 78 -26.22 -16.19 1.41
C PRO A 78 -27.15 -15.00 1.15
N ALA A 79 -28.01 -14.71 2.12
CA ALA A 79 -28.85 -13.53 2.13
C ALA A 79 -28.64 -12.72 3.41
N VAL A 80 -28.71 -11.41 3.28
CA VAL A 80 -28.67 -10.44 4.38
C VAL A 80 -30.00 -9.72 4.37
N VAL A 81 -30.76 -9.90 5.45
CA VAL A 81 -32.01 -9.21 5.69
C VAL A 81 -31.70 -8.03 6.61
N LEU A 82 -31.95 -6.81 6.13
CA LEU A 82 -31.64 -5.59 6.86
C LEU A 82 -32.91 -4.96 7.43
N ILE A 83 -32.89 -4.63 8.70
CA ILE A 83 -33.80 -3.62 9.25
C ILE A 83 -33.22 -2.27 8.84
N GLN A 84 -33.98 -1.49 8.06
CA GLN A 84 -33.47 -0.24 7.49
C GLN A 84 -33.51 0.91 8.52
N GLU A 85 -32.76 1.98 8.30
CA GLU A 85 -32.83 3.19 9.13
C GLU A 85 -34.28 3.71 9.28
N ALA A 86 -35.07 3.71 8.20
CA ALA A 86 -36.48 4.10 8.26
C ALA A 86 -37.31 3.22 9.22
N ASP A 87 -37.01 1.92 9.28
CA ASP A 87 -37.65 0.97 10.18
C ASP A 87 -37.22 1.17 11.63
N PHE A 88 -35.92 1.42 11.83
CA PHE A 88 -35.38 1.74 13.14
C PHE A 88 -36.07 2.96 13.76
N VAL A 89 -36.25 4.02 12.95
CA VAL A 89 -36.94 5.23 13.38
C VAL A 89 -38.42 4.99 13.64
N THR A 90 -39.14 4.40 12.67
CA THR A 90 -40.62 4.35 12.73
C THR A 90 -41.17 3.20 13.56
N ARG A 91 -40.58 2.01 13.46
CA ARG A 91 -41.08 0.76 14.06
C ARG A 91 -40.39 0.44 15.39
N TYR A 92 -39.11 0.77 15.53
CA TYR A 92 -38.39 0.60 16.80
C TYR A 92 -38.33 1.87 17.66
N GLY A 93 -38.71 3.03 17.10
CA GLY A 93 -38.76 4.29 17.82
C GLY A 93 -37.39 4.78 18.27
N GLU A 94 -36.34 4.53 17.45
CA GLU A 94 -34.95 4.92 17.71
C GLU A 94 -34.36 4.37 19.02
N LYS A 95 -34.88 3.23 19.51
CA LYS A 95 -34.42 2.62 20.75
C LYS A 95 -33.30 1.63 20.52
N THR A 96 -32.19 1.83 21.23
CA THR A 96 -31.10 0.86 21.35
C THR A 96 -30.90 0.47 22.83
N PRO A 97 -30.88 -0.82 23.18
CA PRO A 97 -31.19 -1.98 22.34
C PRO A 97 -32.62 -1.97 21.77
N LEU A 98 -32.82 -2.72 20.69
CA LEU A 98 -34.11 -2.82 19.99
C LEU A 98 -35.22 -3.39 20.89
N ASP A 99 -36.44 -2.91 20.68
CA ASP A 99 -37.64 -3.44 21.33
C ASP A 99 -37.76 -4.96 21.11
N ARG A 100 -37.76 -5.72 22.22
CA ARG A 100 -37.71 -7.19 22.21
C ARG A 100 -38.99 -7.82 21.64
N CYS A 101 -40.14 -7.17 21.80
CA CYS A 101 -41.39 -7.68 21.24
C CYS A 101 -41.43 -7.53 19.73
N VAL A 102 -40.99 -6.36 19.21
CA VAL A 102 -40.89 -6.12 17.76
C VAL A 102 -39.84 -7.04 17.14
N LEU A 103 -38.64 -7.12 17.74
CA LEU A 103 -37.55 -7.97 17.25
C LEU A 103 -37.93 -9.46 17.22
N ALA A 104 -38.64 -9.97 18.24
CA ALA A 104 -39.14 -11.35 18.21
C ALA A 104 -40.11 -11.60 17.04
N GLY A 105 -40.98 -10.63 16.74
CA GLY A 105 -41.87 -10.69 15.56
C GLY A 105 -41.10 -10.74 14.25
N ASP A 106 -40.05 -9.94 14.14
CA ASP A 106 -39.21 -9.88 12.94
C ASP A 106 -38.34 -11.13 12.75
N ILE A 107 -37.74 -11.66 13.81
CA ILE A 107 -37.07 -12.97 13.78
C ILE A 107 -38.05 -14.07 13.36
N GLN A 108 -39.27 -14.06 13.91
CA GLN A 108 -40.31 -15.03 13.54
C GLN A 108 -40.71 -14.93 12.06
N ARG A 109 -40.82 -13.71 11.51
CA ARG A 109 -41.08 -13.49 10.07
C ARG A 109 -39.97 -14.06 9.20
N VAL A 110 -38.70 -13.87 9.57
CA VAL A 110 -37.56 -14.46 8.84
C VAL A 110 -37.56 -15.98 8.95
N LEU A 111 -37.78 -16.55 10.14
CA LEU A 111 -37.89 -17.99 10.34
C LEU A 111 -39.05 -18.63 9.55
N ALA A 112 -40.15 -17.90 9.33
CA ALA A 112 -41.27 -18.37 8.51
C ALA A 112 -40.89 -18.57 7.03
N LYS A 113 -39.86 -17.86 6.54
CA LYS A 113 -39.25 -18.12 5.22
C LYS A 113 -38.38 -19.38 5.19
N SER A 114 -38.27 -20.08 6.31
CA SER A 114 -37.53 -21.33 6.47
C SER A 114 -36.05 -21.25 6.03
N PRO A 115 -35.24 -20.30 6.53
CA PRO A 115 -33.82 -20.18 6.15
C PRO A 115 -33.00 -21.42 6.51
N GLN A 116 -31.96 -21.78 5.74
CA GLN A 116 -31.09 -22.92 6.09
C GLN A 116 -30.58 -22.78 7.54
N ARG A 117 -30.08 -21.58 7.86
CA ARG A 117 -29.69 -21.10 9.18
C ARG A 117 -30.00 -19.61 9.25
N LEU A 118 -30.28 -19.11 10.44
CA LEU A 118 -30.48 -17.69 10.70
C LEU A 118 -29.49 -17.23 11.77
N ALA A 119 -28.56 -16.37 11.38
CA ALA A 119 -27.75 -15.62 12.33
C ALA A 119 -28.35 -14.24 12.58
N VAL A 120 -28.42 -13.84 13.85
CA VAL A 120 -28.98 -12.54 14.26
C VAL A 120 -27.86 -11.67 14.81
N ASP A 121 -27.50 -10.65 14.04
CA ASP A 121 -26.43 -9.69 14.30
C ASP A 121 -26.92 -8.55 15.21
N PHE A 122 -27.46 -8.94 16.38
CA PHE A 122 -27.90 -8.02 17.43
C PHE A 122 -27.61 -8.64 18.80
N ASP A 123 -27.36 -7.81 19.81
CA ASP A 123 -27.35 -8.28 21.19
C ASP A 123 -28.80 -8.63 21.62
N LEU A 124 -29.09 -9.94 21.70
CA LEU A 124 -30.39 -10.50 22.09
C LEU A 124 -30.55 -10.70 23.61
N SER A 125 -29.50 -10.40 24.38
CA SER A 125 -29.48 -10.65 25.81
C SER A 125 -30.43 -9.72 26.58
N PRO A 126 -30.89 -10.13 27.78
CA PRO A 126 -31.77 -9.31 28.59
C PRO A 126 -31.11 -8.01 29.04
N MET A 127 -31.89 -6.93 29.07
CA MET A 127 -31.47 -5.62 29.60
C MET A 127 -31.66 -5.51 31.12
N MET A 128 -31.06 -4.48 31.72
CA MET A 128 -31.40 -4.01 33.06
C MET A 128 -32.75 -3.30 33.00
N GLY A 129 -33.79 -3.94 33.52
CA GLY A 129 -35.13 -3.38 33.55
C GLY A 129 -36.08 -4.30 34.31
N ASN A 130 -36.95 -3.70 35.11
CA ASN A 130 -37.98 -4.40 35.89
C ASN A 130 -39.39 -4.12 35.34
N ASN A 131 -39.48 -3.46 34.18
CA ASN A 131 -40.76 -3.26 33.51
C ASN A 131 -41.32 -4.64 33.13
N ALA A 132 -42.51 -4.95 33.64
CA ALA A 132 -43.18 -6.22 33.41
C ALA A 132 -43.35 -6.52 31.91
N MET A 133 -43.57 -5.49 31.09
CA MET A 133 -43.69 -5.63 29.65
C MET A 133 -42.37 -6.07 29.00
N ASP A 134 -41.25 -5.46 29.38
CA ASP A 134 -39.93 -5.82 28.82
C ASP A 134 -39.53 -7.25 29.23
N VAL A 135 -39.86 -7.65 30.46
CA VAL A 135 -39.65 -9.04 30.93
C VAL A 135 -40.50 -10.03 30.13
N GLN A 136 -41.76 -9.69 29.84
CA GLN A 136 -42.63 -10.54 29.02
C GLN A 136 -42.13 -10.61 27.56
N CYS A 137 -41.70 -9.49 26.99
CA CYS A 137 -41.14 -9.43 25.64
C CYS A 137 -39.85 -10.26 25.54
N GLN A 138 -38.96 -10.15 26.54
CA GLN A 138 -37.76 -10.98 26.59
C GLN A 138 -38.10 -12.45 26.72
N ALA A 139 -39.04 -12.85 27.59
CA ALA A 139 -39.45 -14.25 27.73
C ALA A 139 -40.02 -14.83 26.43
N ARG A 140 -40.76 -14.02 25.65
CA ARG A 140 -41.25 -14.41 24.32
C ARG A 140 -40.11 -14.60 23.32
N LEU A 141 -39.15 -13.67 23.30
CA LEU A 141 -37.95 -13.79 22.46
C LEU A 141 -37.16 -15.05 22.84
N ASP A 142 -36.93 -15.25 24.13
CA ASP A 142 -36.23 -16.40 24.71
C ASP A 142 -36.88 -17.73 24.28
N SER A 143 -38.21 -17.86 24.35
CA SER A 143 -38.94 -19.05 23.86
C SER A 143 -38.73 -19.29 22.36
N LEU A 144 -38.82 -18.23 21.55
CA LEU A 144 -38.59 -18.31 20.11
C LEU A 144 -37.17 -18.80 19.78
N LEU A 145 -36.17 -18.32 20.53
CA LEU A 145 -34.78 -18.73 20.36
C LEU A 145 -34.57 -20.20 20.74
N ASP A 146 -35.18 -20.68 21.84
CA ASP A 146 -35.09 -22.07 22.28
C ASP A 146 -35.78 -23.03 21.29
N GLU A 147 -36.97 -22.67 20.81
CA GLU A 147 -37.76 -23.49 19.88
C GLU A 147 -37.07 -23.67 18.51
N ASN A 148 -36.17 -22.76 18.14
CA ASN A 148 -35.49 -22.74 16.84
C ASN A 148 -33.96 -22.85 16.99
N SER A 149 -33.48 -23.33 18.14
CA SER A 149 -32.06 -23.30 18.53
C SER A 149 -31.14 -24.02 17.55
N GLU A 150 -31.60 -25.10 16.93
CA GLU A 150 -30.82 -25.88 15.93
C GLU A 150 -30.50 -25.10 14.65
N ARG A 151 -31.28 -24.05 14.34
CA ARG A 151 -31.14 -23.24 13.12
C ARG A 151 -30.67 -21.81 13.39
N LEU A 152 -30.70 -21.39 14.66
CA LEU A 152 -30.38 -20.04 15.08
C LEU A 152 -28.95 -19.94 15.59
N ILE A 153 -28.30 -18.85 15.21
CA ILE A 153 -27.01 -18.43 15.74
C ILE A 153 -27.20 -17.03 16.30
N ALA A 154 -27.00 -16.87 17.60
CA ALA A 154 -27.07 -15.57 18.27
C ALA A 154 -25.69 -14.92 18.36
N LEU A 155 -25.60 -13.60 18.20
CA LEU A 155 -24.39 -12.89 18.56
C LEU A 155 -24.08 -13.07 20.06
N VAL A 156 -22.80 -13.18 20.40
CA VAL A 156 -22.34 -13.02 21.78
C VAL A 156 -22.81 -11.67 22.32
N PRO A 157 -23.38 -11.60 23.54
CA PRO A 157 -23.81 -10.33 24.13
C PRO A 157 -22.67 -9.34 24.27
N PHE A 158 -22.96 -8.04 24.09
CA PHE A 158 -21.94 -7.01 24.29
C PHE A 158 -21.42 -7.01 25.73
N ALA A 159 -20.11 -6.84 25.88
CA ALA A 159 -19.47 -6.73 27.19
C ALA A 159 -20.09 -5.59 28.02
N THR A 160 -20.13 -5.77 29.33
CA THR A 160 -20.67 -4.75 30.24
C THR A 160 -19.82 -4.64 31.49
N SER A 161 -19.61 -3.42 31.96
CA SER A 161 -18.95 -3.12 33.23
C SER A 161 -19.88 -3.31 34.43
N ASN A 162 -21.20 -3.41 34.23
CA ASN A 162 -22.18 -3.60 35.30
C ASN A 162 -22.22 -5.07 35.75
N PRO A 163 -21.81 -5.40 37.00
CA PRO A 163 -21.75 -6.79 37.47
C PRO A 163 -23.09 -7.51 37.45
N ALA A 164 -24.18 -6.82 37.82
CA ALA A 164 -25.52 -7.42 37.87
C ALA A 164 -26.03 -7.75 36.45
N LEU A 165 -25.78 -6.87 35.48
CA LEU A 165 -26.11 -7.15 34.08
C LEU A 165 -25.22 -8.27 33.52
N ARG A 166 -23.93 -8.30 33.88
CA ARG A 166 -23.02 -9.37 33.47
C ARG A 166 -23.46 -10.73 33.99
N GLU A 167 -23.86 -10.81 35.26
CA GLU A 167 -24.43 -12.03 35.86
C GLU A 167 -25.70 -12.46 35.12
N LYS A 168 -26.61 -11.52 34.84
CA LYS A 168 -27.83 -11.80 34.07
C LYS A 168 -27.53 -12.30 32.66
N LYS A 169 -26.57 -11.69 31.95
CA LYS A 169 -26.13 -12.12 30.60
C LYS A 169 -25.47 -13.49 30.64
N HIS A 170 -24.61 -13.77 31.62
CA HIS A 170 -23.97 -15.08 31.79
C HIS A 170 -24.99 -16.19 32.04
N ALA A 171 -25.94 -15.96 32.97
CA ALA A 171 -27.02 -16.90 33.24
C ALA A 171 -27.89 -17.15 32.00
N TRP A 172 -28.22 -16.09 31.26
CA TRP A 172 -28.96 -16.19 30.01
C TRP A 172 -28.21 -17.00 28.95
N MET A 173 -26.93 -16.71 28.69
CA MET A 173 -26.11 -17.48 27.75
C MET A 173 -26.05 -18.96 28.13
N ASN A 174 -25.83 -19.28 29.41
CA ASN A 174 -25.78 -20.66 29.89
C ASN A 174 -27.12 -21.39 29.65
N ALA A 175 -28.25 -20.73 29.96
CA ALA A 175 -29.58 -21.30 29.73
C ALA A 175 -29.85 -21.55 28.24
N ARG A 176 -29.47 -20.63 27.35
CA ARG A 176 -29.64 -20.80 25.89
C ARG A 176 -28.71 -21.88 25.32
N CYS A 177 -27.47 -21.97 25.81
CA CYS A 177 -26.55 -23.04 25.45
C CYS A 177 -27.10 -24.42 25.83
N GLN A 178 -27.77 -24.53 26.99
CA GLN A 178 -28.45 -25.78 27.39
C GLN A 178 -29.66 -26.13 26.49
N ALA A 179 -30.31 -25.12 25.91
CA ALA A 179 -31.37 -25.29 24.91
C ALA A 179 -30.84 -25.59 23.49
N GLY A 180 -29.51 -25.64 23.31
CA GLY A 180 -28.87 -25.93 22.03
C GLY A 180 -28.62 -24.70 21.14
N LEU A 181 -28.87 -23.48 21.64
CA LEU A 181 -28.61 -22.26 20.86
C LEU A 181 -27.09 -22.06 20.75
N ALA A 182 -26.60 -21.86 19.53
CA ALA A 182 -25.22 -21.50 19.31
C ALA A 182 -25.00 -19.99 19.38
N PHE A 183 -23.82 -19.62 19.87
CA PHE A 183 -23.36 -18.23 19.92
C PHE A 183 -22.22 -18.02 18.95
N ALA A 184 -22.18 -16.87 18.29
CA ALA A 184 -21.12 -16.48 17.38
C ALA A 184 -20.48 -15.14 17.74
N ASP A 185 -19.19 -15.05 17.44
CA ASP A 185 -18.43 -13.80 17.47
C ASP A 185 -18.68 -13.01 16.17
N GLY A 186 -19.30 -11.84 16.29
CA GLY A 186 -19.54 -10.91 15.18
C GLY A 186 -18.52 -9.77 15.09
N ARG A 187 -17.38 -9.85 15.79
CA ARG A 187 -16.34 -8.84 15.63
C ARG A 187 -15.82 -8.80 14.18
N LEU A 188 -15.71 -7.59 13.65
CA LEU A 188 -15.09 -7.29 12.36
C LEU A 188 -13.73 -6.64 12.59
N ASP A 189 -12.71 -7.19 11.92
CA ASP A 189 -11.35 -6.68 12.02
C ASP A 189 -11.17 -5.50 11.07
N ALA A 190 -11.21 -4.29 11.64
CA ALA A 190 -10.97 -3.06 10.90
C ALA A 190 -9.51 -2.62 11.05
N ALA A 191 -8.76 -2.63 9.94
CA ALA A 191 -7.41 -2.11 9.89
C ALA A 191 -7.44 -0.66 9.38
N MET A 192 -6.86 0.28 10.13
CA MET A 192 -6.91 1.72 9.81
C MET A 192 -8.36 2.25 9.65
N GLY A 193 -9.31 1.68 10.40
CA GLY A 193 -10.72 2.04 10.30
C GLY A 193 -11.46 1.48 9.09
N ILE A 194 -10.84 0.58 8.31
CA ILE A 194 -11.41 -0.01 7.10
C ILE A 194 -11.42 -1.54 7.23
N VAL A 195 -12.55 -2.16 6.92
CA VAL A 195 -12.67 -3.62 6.89
C VAL A 195 -12.25 -4.12 5.51
N THR A 196 -11.00 -4.57 5.40
CA THR A 196 -10.40 -5.06 4.15
C THR A 196 -10.04 -6.54 4.17
N GLU A 197 -10.03 -7.16 5.35
CA GLU A 197 -9.55 -8.52 5.56
C GLU A 197 -10.44 -9.29 6.53
N HIS A 198 -10.25 -10.60 6.58
CA HIS A 198 -10.83 -11.49 7.57
C HIS A 198 -9.83 -12.57 7.95
N ASP A 199 -9.86 -12.99 9.21
CA ASP A 199 -9.00 -14.07 9.69
C ASP A 199 -9.41 -15.41 9.09
N VAL A 200 -8.41 -16.20 8.72
CA VAL A 200 -8.53 -17.56 8.16
C VAL A 200 -7.68 -18.55 8.96
N GLY A 201 -8.11 -19.80 8.98
CA GLY A 201 -7.41 -20.88 9.70
C GLY A 201 -8.36 -21.93 10.27
N GLU A 202 -7.81 -22.87 11.03
CA GLU A 202 -8.55 -24.01 11.61
C GLU A 202 -8.80 -23.87 13.13
N GLY A 203 -8.44 -22.74 13.73
CA GLY A 203 -8.62 -22.46 15.15
C GLY A 203 -10.09 -22.55 15.57
N ASP A 204 -10.36 -23.11 16.76
CA ASP A 204 -11.73 -23.27 17.25
C ASP A 204 -12.41 -21.93 17.56
N ASP A 205 -11.63 -20.91 17.88
CA ASP A 205 -12.07 -19.53 18.02
C ASP A 205 -12.48 -18.92 16.67
N LEU A 206 -11.78 -19.24 15.58
CA LEU A 206 -12.18 -18.85 14.22
C LEU A 206 -13.48 -19.54 13.81
N LYS A 207 -13.65 -20.83 14.13
CA LYS A 207 -14.92 -21.55 13.91
C LYS A 207 -16.08 -20.97 14.71
N ALA A 208 -15.80 -20.20 15.75
CA ALA A 208 -16.83 -19.54 16.55
C ALA A 208 -17.32 -18.22 15.92
N ARG A 209 -16.69 -17.72 14.86
CA ARG A 209 -17.13 -16.51 14.18
C ARG A 209 -18.38 -16.75 13.33
N ILE A 210 -19.17 -15.69 13.15
CA ILE A 210 -20.50 -15.77 12.53
C ILE A 210 -20.45 -16.37 11.12
N ALA A 211 -19.50 -15.97 10.27
CA ALA A 211 -19.44 -16.43 8.89
C ALA A 211 -19.07 -17.92 8.77
N GLU A 212 -18.14 -18.37 9.62
CA GLU A 212 -17.68 -19.75 9.72
C GLU A 212 -18.82 -20.64 10.20
N GLN A 213 -19.58 -20.23 11.23
CA GLN A 213 -20.75 -20.98 11.68
C GLN A 213 -21.88 -21.02 10.65
N MET A 214 -22.08 -19.94 9.89
CA MET A 214 -23.06 -19.93 8.81
C MET A 214 -22.66 -20.86 7.65
N ARG A 215 -21.36 -21.01 7.36
CA ARG A 215 -20.84 -21.95 6.36
C ARG A 215 -20.87 -23.40 6.86
N GLU A 216 -20.15 -23.68 7.93
CA GLU A 216 -19.85 -25.04 8.40
C GLU A 216 -20.96 -25.60 9.27
N GLY A 217 -21.52 -24.76 10.14
CA GLY A 217 -22.57 -25.11 11.08
C GLY A 217 -22.32 -24.55 12.47
N PRO A 218 -23.33 -24.64 13.36
CA PRO A 218 -23.23 -24.14 14.71
C PRO A 218 -22.02 -24.72 15.46
N SER A 219 -21.21 -23.87 16.10
CA SER A 219 -20.05 -24.28 16.89
C SER A 219 -20.40 -24.30 18.38
N ALA A 220 -20.05 -25.39 19.07
CA ALA A 220 -20.21 -25.51 20.52
C ALA A 220 -19.10 -24.79 21.31
N TYR A 221 -18.11 -24.18 20.65
CA TYR A 221 -16.93 -23.59 21.30
C TYR A 221 -17.31 -22.53 22.33
N ILE A 222 -18.13 -21.55 21.95
CA ILE A 222 -18.56 -20.48 22.86
C ILE A 222 -19.35 -21.06 24.04
N CYS A 223 -20.29 -21.96 23.78
CA CYS A 223 -21.08 -22.58 24.84
C CYS A 223 -20.25 -23.42 25.81
N THR A 224 -19.23 -24.12 25.31
CA THR A 224 -18.29 -24.86 26.16
C THR A 224 -17.55 -23.91 27.10
N GLN A 225 -17.08 -22.78 26.58
CA GLN A 225 -16.42 -21.75 27.40
C GLN A 225 -17.37 -21.16 28.45
N VAL A 226 -18.60 -20.81 28.06
CA VAL A 226 -19.63 -20.26 28.96
C VAL A 226 -19.99 -21.25 30.07
N GLN A 227 -20.17 -22.53 29.74
CA GLN A 227 -20.52 -23.58 30.71
C GLN A 227 -19.36 -23.95 31.62
N SER A 228 -18.11 -23.83 31.15
CA SER A 228 -16.91 -24.07 31.95
C SER A 228 -16.58 -22.92 32.90
N ALA A 229 -17.08 -21.72 32.62
CA ALA A 229 -16.91 -20.56 33.49
C ALA A 229 -17.80 -20.68 34.72
N SER A 230 -17.19 -20.87 35.89
CA SER A 230 -17.91 -21.02 37.16
C SER A 230 -18.53 -19.71 37.67
N THR A 231 -18.06 -18.56 37.17
CA THR A 231 -18.58 -17.23 37.50
C THR A 231 -18.73 -16.36 36.26
N PRO A 232 -19.56 -15.31 36.30
CA PRO A 232 -19.70 -14.35 35.19
C PRO A 232 -18.38 -13.66 34.82
N GLU A 233 -17.47 -13.44 35.76
CA GLU A 233 -16.14 -12.84 35.53
C GLU A 233 -15.17 -13.81 34.84
N ALA A 234 -15.34 -15.11 35.05
CA ALA A 234 -14.56 -16.13 34.37
C ALA A 234 -15.03 -16.37 32.93
N ASN A 235 -16.17 -15.82 32.51
CA ASN A 235 -16.68 -15.94 31.14
C ASN A 235 -15.92 -14.98 30.20
N PRO A 236 -15.03 -15.48 29.32
CA PRO A 236 -14.19 -14.62 28.49
C PRO A 236 -15.00 -13.79 27.49
N TRP A 237 -16.24 -14.21 27.17
CA TRP A 237 -17.11 -13.56 26.18
C TRP A 237 -17.86 -12.34 26.71
N LEU A 238 -17.90 -12.13 28.03
CA LEU A 238 -18.54 -10.96 28.65
C LEU A 238 -17.53 -9.95 29.20
N ASN A 239 -16.24 -10.22 29.01
CA ASN A 239 -15.13 -9.41 29.50
C ASN A 239 -14.61 -8.48 28.40
N GLU A 240 -14.65 -7.17 28.66
CA GLU A 240 -14.19 -6.12 27.73
C GLU A 240 -12.70 -6.23 27.36
N GLN A 241 -11.88 -6.77 28.28
CA GLN A 241 -10.43 -6.95 28.07
C GLN A 241 -10.08 -7.89 26.92
N ARG A 242 -10.98 -8.82 26.56
CA ARG A 242 -10.76 -9.79 25.48
C ARG A 242 -10.50 -9.10 24.14
N SER A 243 -11.12 -7.94 23.91
CA SER A 243 -10.91 -7.16 22.68
C SER A 243 -9.45 -6.73 22.48
N THR A 244 -8.64 -6.67 23.55
CA THR A 244 -7.24 -6.23 23.47
C THR A 244 -6.23 -7.36 23.57
N SER A 245 -6.53 -8.43 24.33
CA SER A 245 -5.60 -9.54 24.53
C SER A 245 -5.58 -10.53 23.37
N ASP A 246 -6.73 -10.76 22.72
CA ASP A 246 -6.82 -11.70 21.60
C ASP A 246 -6.16 -11.15 20.34
N ALA A 247 -5.95 -9.83 20.25
CA ALA A 247 -5.17 -9.20 19.19
C ALA A 247 -3.71 -9.72 19.12
N ALA A 248 -3.23 -10.42 20.16
CA ALA A 248 -1.92 -11.06 20.15
C ALA A 248 -1.90 -12.43 19.43
N ILE A 249 -3.06 -13.05 19.18
CA ILE A 249 -3.12 -14.28 18.39
C ILE A 249 -3.09 -13.87 16.92
N HIS A 250 -1.91 -13.94 16.32
CA HIS A 250 -1.73 -13.70 14.89
C HIS A 250 -2.37 -14.84 14.10
N HIS A 251 -3.62 -14.63 13.68
CA HIS A 251 -4.22 -15.44 12.64
C HIS A 251 -3.67 -15.03 11.27
N GLU A 252 -3.65 -15.97 10.34
CA GLU A 252 -3.46 -15.63 8.94
C GLU A 252 -4.69 -14.83 8.49
N SER A 253 -4.50 -13.71 7.80
CA SER A 253 -5.61 -12.92 7.27
C SER A 253 -5.68 -13.06 5.75
N ALA A 254 -6.90 -13.06 5.23
CA ALA A 254 -7.17 -13.06 3.81
C ALA A 254 -8.00 -11.82 3.42
N PRO A 255 -7.74 -11.21 2.25
CA PRO A 255 -8.47 -10.03 1.83
C PRO A 255 -9.95 -10.34 1.53
N LEU A 256 -10.81 -9.36 1.79
CA LEU A 256 -12.24 -9.41 1.46
C LEU A 256 -12.47 -8.92 0.03
N HIS A 257 -13.13 -9.73 -0.80
CA HIS A 257 -13.38 -9.43 -2.22
C HIS A 257 -14.83 -9.00 -2.40
N PHE A 258 -15.15 -7.81 -1.89
CA PHE A 258 -16.49 -7.25 -1.86
C PHE A 258 -17.22 -7.31 -3.20
N ARG A 259 -16.52 -7.06 -4.32
CA ARG A 259 -17.14 -7.01 -5.64
C ARG A 259 -17.68 -8.37 -6.08
N SER A 260 -16.86 -9.43 -6.02
CA SER A 260 -17.34 -10.78 -6.36
C SER A 260 -18.44 -11.22 -5.39
N ALA A 261 -18.27 -10.88 -4.10
CA ALA A 261 -19.21 -11.28 -3.07
C ALA A 261 -20.58 -10.62 -3.22
N ILE A 262 -20.68 -9.36 -3.61
CA ILE A 262 -21.95 -8.64 -3.73
C ILE A 262 -22.82 -9.18 -4.87
N HIS A 263 -22.21 -9.67 -5.95
CA HIS A 263 -22.95 -10.36 -7.01
C HIS A 263 -23.53 -11.71 -6.55
N GLN A 264 -23.04 -12.22 -5.42
CA GLN A 264 -23.37 -13.51 -4.83
C GLN A 264 -24.13 -13.37 -3.50
N LEU A 265 -24.41 -12.15 -3.06
CA LEU A 265 -25.02 -11.85 -1.77
C LEU A 265 -26.35 -11.15 -1.99
N ALA A 266 -27.43 -11.72 -1.45
CA ALA A 266 -28.73 -11.08 -1.54
C ALA A 266 -28.96 -10.11 -0.38
N VAL A 267 -28.87 -8.80 -0.59
CA VAL A 267 -29.22 -7.79 0.43
C VAL A 267 -30.68 -7.37 0.25
N ILE A 268 -31.53 -7.69 1.24
CA ILE A 268 -32.98 -7.49 1.18
C ILE A 268 -33.43 -6.64 2.37
N PRO A 269 -34.18 -5.55 2.17
CA PRO A 269 -34.82 -4.84 3.27
C PRO A 269 -35.95 -5.70 3.88
N LEU A 270 -36.01 -5.77 5.20
CA LEU A 270 -37.01 -6.54 5.93
C LEU A 270 -38.42 -5.97 5.74
N ASP A 271 -38.53 -4.64 5.70
CA ASP A 271 -39.77 -3.99 5.32
C ASP A 271 -39.81 -3.80 3.80
N GLY A 272 -40.88 -4.28 3.18
CA GLY A 272 -41.10 -4.14 1.76
C GLY A 272 -41.64 -5.39 1.06
N ASP A 273 -42.32 -5.13 -0.05
CA ASP A 273 -42.88 -6.15 -0.94
C ASP A 273 -41.83 -7.18 -1.38
N THR A 274 -40.56 -6.78 -1.47
CA THR A 274 -39.46 -7.66 -1.89
C THR A 274 -39.31 -8.83 -0.92
N PHE A 275 -39.22 -8.57 0.40
CA PHE A 275 -39.08 -9.62 1.40
C PHE A 275 -40.30 -10.54 1.46
N GLU A 276 -41.51 -9.97 1.40
CA GLU A 276 -42.75 -10.74 1.43
C GLU A 276 -42.89 -11.66 0.20
N ARG A 277 -42.42 -11.22 -0.97
CA ARG A 277 -42.40 -12.01 -2.22
C ARG A 277 -41.22 -12.97 -2.34
N LEU A 278 -40.26 -12.94 -1.42
CA LEU A 278 -39.15 -13.89 -1.47
C LEU A 278 -39.67 -15.33 -1.40
N PRO A 279 -39.09 -16.24 -2.21
CA PRO A 279 -39.35 -17.66 -2.09
C PRO A 279 -38.84 -18.19 -0.74
N SER A 280 -39.05 -19.49 -0.50
CA SER A 280 -38.44 -20.18 0.63
C SER A 280 -36.92 -20.00 0.62
N LEU A 281 -36.33 -19.78 1.80
CA LEU A 281 -34.90 -19.60 2.04
C LEU A 281 -34.22 -20.91 2.51
N GLN A 282 -34.85 -22.06 2.28
CA GLN A 282 -34.42 -23.38 2.79
C GLN A 282 -32.96 -23.73 2.54
N ASP A 283 -32.40 -23.30 1.41
CA ASP A 283 -31.01 -23.58 1.03
C ASP A 283 -30.06 -22.40 1.30
N SER A 284 -30.58 -21.28 1.80
CA SER A 284 -29.83 -20.03 1.97
C SER A 284 -29.50 -19.75 3.44
N PRO A 285 -28.22 -19.55 3.80
CA PRO A 285 -27.86 -18.98 5.09
C PRO A 285 -28.31 -17.51 5.13
N VAL A 286 -29.01 -17.11 6.19
CA VAL A 286 -29.56 -15.76 6.35
C VAL A 286 -28.92 -15.05 7.53
N LEU A 287 -28.44 -13.84 7.30
CA LEU A 287 -28.03 -12.89 8.34
C LEU A 287 -29.15 -11.86 8.52
N LEU A 288 -29.59 -11.63 9.75
CA LEU A 288 -30.50 -10.53 10.10
C LEU A 288 -29.70 -9.49 10.88
N GLY A 289 -29.63 -8.26 10.37
CA GLY A 289 -28.91 -7.17 11.02
C GLY A 289 -29.46 -5.79 10.67
N GLY A 290 -28.78 -4.74 11.14
CA GLY A 290 -29.19 -3.35 10.95
C GLY A 290 -28.29 -2.57 10.01
N ASP A 291 -28.82 -1.51 9.41
CA ASP A 291 -28.07 -0.53 8.61
C ASP A 291 -28.17 0.91 9.16
N TRP A 292 -28.47 1.08 10.46
CA TRP A 292 -28.59 2.39 11.11
C TRP A 292 -27.43 2.67 12.05
N GLY A 293 -27.13 3.95 12.25
CA GLY A 293 -26.11 4.37 13.19
C GLY A 293 -24.68 4.11 12.71
N ARG A 294 -23.72 4.71 13.43
CA ARG A 294 -22.30 4.63 13.09
C ARG A 294 -21.66 3.32 13.52
N ASP A 295 -22.19 2.69 14.55
CA ASP A 295 -21.61 1.47 15.13
C ASP A 295 -21.96 0.23 14.28
N ASP A 296 -23.02 0.29 13.47
CA ASP A 296 -23.42 -0.78 12.54
C ASP A 296 -22.92 -0.55 11.11
N SER A 297 -22.22 0.56 10.85
CA SER A 297 -21.70 0.93 9.53
C SER A 297 -20.18 0.88 9.51
N PHE A 298 -19.61 0.13 8.57
CA PHE A 298 -18.18 -0.08 8.43
C PHE A 298 -17.68 0.46 7.10
N LEU A 299 -16.56 1.19 7.12
CA LEU A 299 -15.90 1.60 5.89
C LEU A 299 -15.24 0.37 5.24
N THR A 300 -15.50 0.15 3.97
CA THR A 300 -14.94 -0.97 3.18
C THR A 300 -14.28 -0.44 1.91
N GLY A 301 -13.68 -1.33 1.11
CA GLY A 301 -13.10 -0.95 -0.17
C GLY A 301 -14.09 -0.30 -1.14
N ILE A 302 -15.39 -0.58 -1.00
CA ILE A 302 -16.45 -0.07 -1.90
C ILE A 302 -17.31 1.03 -1.26
N GLY A 303 -16.91 1.56 -0.11
CA GLY A 303 -17.67 2.55 0.67
C GLY A 303 -18.19 2.00 1.99
N GLU A 304 -19.05 2.75 2.65
CA GLU A 304 -19.69 2.30 3.90
C GLU A 304 -20.68 1.16 3.63
N GLN A 305 -20.64 0.13 4.47
CA GLN A 305 -21.50 -1.04 4.40
C GLN A 305 -21.98 -1.42 5.80
N ALA A 306 -23.20 -1.93 5.92
CA ALA A 306 -23.71 -2.47 7.17
C ALA A 306 -22.90 -3.68 7.65
N GLY A 307 -22.70 -3.84 8.95
CA GLY A 307 -21.94 -4.95 9.56
C GLY A 307 -22.43 -6.32 9.08
N ALA A 308 -23.75 -6.53 9.05
CA ALA A 308 -24.35 -7.74 8.52
C ALA A 308 -24.05 -8.01 7.04
N VAL A 309 -23.90 -6.95 6.22
CA VAL A 309 -23.47 -7.09 4.82
C VAL A 309 -22.01 -7.55 4.75
N VAL A 310 -21.14 -6.98 5.59
CA VAL A 310 -19.73 -7.39 5.68
C VAL A 310 -19.61 -8.86 6.12
N HIS A 311 -20.42 -9.31 7.08
CA HIS A 311 -20.51 -10.72 7.45
C HIS A 311 -20.99 -11.61 6.30
N GLY A 312 -21.97 -11.14 5.52
CA GLY A 312 -22.44 -11.83 4.31
C GLY A 312 -21.34 -11.98 3.27
N VAL A 313 -20.56 -10.92 3.03
CA VAL A 313 -19.38 -10.94 2.15
C VAL A 313 -18.34 -11.95 2.64
N ARG A 314 -18.09 -12.02 3.95
CA ARG A 314 -17.19 -13.02 4.53
C ARG A 314 -17.68 -14.46 4.25
N ILE A 315 -18.98 -14.75 4.36
CA ILE A 315 -19.52 -16.08 4.03
C ILE A 315 -19.24 -16.45 2.57
N VAL A 316 -19.43 -15.51 1.63
CA VAL A 316 -19.13 -15.75 0.22
C VAL A 316 -17.63 -15.98 0.01
N ASN A 317 -16.79 -15.14 0.60
CA ASN A 317 -15.33 -15.29 0.52
C ASN A 317 -14.81 -16.59 1.14
N LEU A 318 -15.48 -17.12 2.16
CA LEU A 318 -15.15 -18.44 2.70
C LEU A 318 -15.50 -19.57 1.71
N LYS A 319 -16.48 -19.40 0.82
CA LYS A 319 -16.77 -20.37 -0.25
C LYS A 319 -15.83 -20.20 -1.44
N GLU A 320 -15.49 -18.96 -1.77
CA GLU A 320 -14.62 -18.58 -2.88
C GLU A 320 -13.42 -17.77 -2.36
N PRO A 321 -12.46 -18.43 -1.69
CA PRO A 321 -11.34 -17.71 -1.09
C PRO A 321 -10.51 -17.03 -2.16
N VAL A 322 -10.12 -15.79 -1.85
CA VAL A 322 -9.13 -15.07 -2.63
C VAL A 322 -7.83 -15.86 -2.57
N LYS A 323 -7.35 -16.30 -3.74
CA LYS A 323 -6.19 -17.18 -3.81
C LYS A 323 -4.94 -16.32 -3.69
N ALA A 324 -4.17 -16.55 -2.63
CA ALA A 324 -2.80 -16.10 -2.62
C ALA A 324 -2.05 -16.81 -3.78
N PRO A 325 -1.28 -16.07 -4.60
CA PRO A 325 -0.39 -16.70 -5.56
C PRO A 325 0.56 -17.67 -4.84
N SER A 326 0.99 -18.74 -5.51
CA SER A 326 2.01 -19.61 -4.93
C SER A 326 3.26 -18.78 -4.60
N PRO A 327 3.97 -19.03 -3.49
CA PRO A 327 5.10 -18.19 -3.08
C PRO A 327 6.16 -18.03 -4.18
N LEU A 328 6.40 -19.08 -4.97
CA LEU A 328 7.31 -19.03 -6.12
C LEU A 328 6.77 -18.12 -7.23
N PHE A 329 5.49 -18.22 -7.58
CA PHE A 329 4.90 -17.36 -8.60
C PHE A 329 4.87 -15.90 -8.15
N ALA A 330 4.50 -15.63 -6.89
CA ALA A 330 4.55 -14.31 -6.29
C ALA A 330 5.97 -13.72 -6.38
N PHE A 331 6.98 -14.49 -5.94
CA PHE A 331 8.39 -14.07 -6.03
C PHE A 331 8.84 -13.76 -7.46
N LEU A 332 8.50 -14.63 -8.42
CA LEU A 332 8.86 -14.43 -9.83
C LEU A 332 8.17 -13.20 -10.44
N LEU A 333 6.91 -12.99 -10.07
CA LEU A 333 6.14 -11.83 -10.48
C LEU A 333 6.73 -10.55 -9.91
N ASP A 334 7.02 -10.53 -8.61
CA ASP A 334 7.63 -9.38 -7.93
C ASP A 334 8.99 -9.04 -8.52
N MET A 335 9.82 -10.06 -8.79
CA MET A 335 11.10 -9.90 -9.48
C MET A 335 10.90 -9.33 -10.89
N GLY A 336 9.89 -9.78 -11.62
CA GLY A 336 9.54 -9.27 -12.95
C GLY A 336 9.12 -7.80 -12.93
N ILE A 337 8.26 -7.42 -11.98
CA ILE A 337 7.81 -6.04 -11.77
C ILE A 337 9.01 -5.15 -11.39
N ALA A 338 9.80 -5.58 -10.41
CA ALA A 338 11.00 -4.90 -9.96
C ALA A 338 11.98 -4.65 -11.10
N MET A 339 12.23 -5.68 -11.93
CA MET A 339 13.12 -5.58 -13.08
C MET A 339 12.58 -4.61 -14.13
N GLY A 340 11.27 -4.57 -14.35
CA GLY A 340 10.63 -3.60 -15.24
C GLY A 340 10.88 -2.16 -14.79
N PHE A 341 10.71 -1.88 -13.49
CA PHE A 341 11.01 -0.56 -12.93
C PHE A 341 12.51 -0.23 -12.96
N ALA A 342 13.37 -1.18 -12.60
CA ALA A 342 14.82 -0.98 -12.62
C ALA A 342 15.32 -0.66 -14.04
N TRP A 343 14.81 -1.37 -15.05
CA TRP A 343 15.11 -1.10 -16.46
C TRP A 343 14.70 0.31 -16.86
N LEU A 344 13.48 0.72 -16.49
CA LEU A 344 12.97 2.06 -16.76
C LEU A 344 13.86 3.15 -16.14
N VAL A 345 14.16 3.00 -14.85
CA VAL A 345 15.03 3.91 -14.09
C VAL A 345 16.41 4.03 -14.75
N ASN A 346 17.07 2.90 -15.03
CA ASN A 346 18.39 2.90 -15.63
C ASN A 346 18.39 3.53 -17.04
N TYR A 347 17.37 3.23 -17.85
CA TYR A 347 17.23 3.81 -19.18
C TYR A 347 17.17 5.35 -19.12
N PHE A 348 16.32 5.89 -18.26
CA PHE A 348 16.17 7.35 -18.14
C PHE A 348 17.40 8.03 -17.51
N TRP A 349 18.03 7.42 -16.51
CA TRP A 349 19.27 7.97 -15.94
C TRP A 349 20.45 7.92 -16.90
N SER A 350 20.65 6.80 -17.60
CA SER A 350 21.68 6.68 -18.63
C SER A 350 21.48 7.73 -19.72
N THR A 351 20.24 7.85 -20.22
CA THR A 351 19.87 8.86 -21.21
C THR A 351 20.15 10.27 -20.67
N TYR A 352 19.69 10.59 -19.46
CA TYR A 352 19.92 11.89 -18.83
C TYR A 352 21.41 12.23 -18.72
N VAL A 353 22.23 11.30 -18.24
CA VAL A 353 23.67 11.50 -18.05
C VAL A 353 24.42 11.60 -19.39
N ASP A 354 24.10 10.76 -20.37
CA ASP A 354 24.75 10.81 -21.68
C ASP A 354 24.42 12.12 -22.41
N TRP A 355 23.19 12.61 -22.30
CA TRP A 355 22.82 13.93 -22.80
C TRP A 355 23.57 15.06 -22.08
N ARG A 356 23.74 14.95 -20.76
CA ARG A 356 24.53 15.92 -19.97
C ARG A 356 26.02 15.87 -20.30
N LYS A 357 26.57 14.73 -20.74
CA LYS A 357 27.96 14.61 -21.22
C LYS A 357 28.16 15.25 -22.58
N LEU A 358 27.26 14.98 -23.53
CA LEU A 358 27.29 15.60 -24.87
C LEU A 358 27.23 17.14 -24.78
N ASP A 359 26.64 17.62 -23.70
CA ASP A 359 26.42 19.02 -23.40
C ASP A 359 27.71 19.85 -23.25
N HIS A 360 28.80 19.26 -22.74
CA HIS A 360 30.07 19.99 -22.55
C HIS A 360 30.66 20.54 -23.86
N HIS A 361 30.24 20.03 -25.01
CA HIS A 361 30.78 20.43 -26.32
C HIS A 361 30.03 21.58 -27.00
N PHE A 362 28.81 21.92 -26.58
CA PHE A 362 27.99 22.95 -27.24
C PHE A 362 27.83 24.20 -26.36
N HIS A 363 28.21 25.40 -26.80
CA HIS A 363 28.31 26.59 -25.93
C HIS A 363 26.98 27.34 -25.60
N GLY A 364 25.81 26.73 -25.80
CA GLY A 364 24.50 27.41 -25.61
C GLY A 364 23.76 27.01 -24.32
N ASN A 365 23.85 27.79 -23.24
CA ASN A 365 23.38 27.42 -21.89
C ASN A 365 21.85 27.15 -21.72
N GLY A 366 20.98 27.69 -22.57
CA GLY A 366 19.52 27.67 -22.35
C GLY A 366 18.79 26.39 -22.74
N HIS A 367 19.06 25.83 -23.92
CA HIS A 367 18.33 24.65 -24.45
C HIS A 367 18.61 23.36 -23.67
N LYS A 368 19.70 23.36 -22.90
CA LYS A 368 20.28 22.17 -22.27
C LYS A 368 19.56 21.79 -20.98
N VAL A 369 19.29 22.79 -20.15
CA VAL A 369 18.49 22.63 -18.94
C VAL A 369 17.07 22.18 -19.31
N ALA A 370 16.53 22.72 -20.40
CA ALA A 370 15.21 22.34 -20.90
C ALA A 370 15.14 20.87 -21.34
N LEU A 371 16.15 20.36 -22.03
CA LEU A 371 16.18 18.95 -22.47
C LEU A 371 16.36 17.99 -21.30
N GLY A 372 17.26 18.30 -20.35
CA GLY A 372 17.40 17.50 -19.13
C GLY A 372 16.11 17.45 -18.31
N ALA A 373 15.44 18.59 -18.16
CA ALA A 373 14.12 18.67 -17.52
C ALA A 373 13.06 17.85 -18.28
N LEU A 374 13.06 17.91 -19.62
CA LEU A 374 12.14 17.12 -20.44
C LEU A 374 12.34 15.60 -20.23
N ILE A 375 13.58 15.12 -20.18
CA ILE A 375 13.89 13.70 -19.92
C ILE A 375 13.34 13.28 -18.55
N LEU A 376 13.50 14.12 -17.53
CA LEU A 376 12.98 13.84 -16.18
C LEU A 376 11.45 13.85 -16.13
N VAL A 377 10.79 14.78 -16.83
CA VAL A 377 9.33 14.77 -16.94
C VAL A 377 8.85 13.51 -17.65
N LEU A 378 9.49 13.13 -18.75
CA LEU A 378 9.18 11.88 -19.46
C LEU A 378 9.41 10.65 -18.58
N PHE A 379 10.46 10.65 -17.75
CA PHE A 379 10.70 9.60 -16.77
C PHE A 379 9.52 9.49 -15.79
N VAL A 380 9.09 10.59 -15.17
CA VAL A 380 7.97 10.59 -14.22
C VAL A 380 6.69 10.09 -14.89
N VAL A 381 6.39 10.56 -16.11
CA VAL A 381 5.22 10.12 -16.88
C VAL A 381 5.29 8.62 -17.19
N ALA A 382 6.44 8.14 -17.67
CA ALA A 382 6.62 6.72 -18.00
C ALA A 382 6.56 5.84 -16.75
N TYR A 383 7.12 6.32 -15.64
CA TYR A 383 7.12 5.64 -14.35
C TYR A 383 5.69 5.50 -13.82
N LEU A 384 4.94 6.60 -13.78
CA LEU A 384 3.52 6.59 -13.40
C LEU A 384 2.69 5.71 -14.34
N GLY A 385 2.93 5.78 -15.65
CA GLY A 385 2.28 4.91 -16.62
C GLY A 385 2.53 3.43 -16.36
N LEU A 386 3.75 3.05 -15.99
CA LEU A 386 4.11 1.68 -15.63
C LEU A 386 3.46 1.24 -14.31
N THR A 387 3.44 2.11 -13.29
CA THR A 387 2.74 1.85 -12.03
C THR A 387 1.25 1.64 -12.25
N LEU A 388 0.60 2.51 -13.02
CA LEU A 388 -0.82 2.37 -13.37
C LEU A 388 -1.07 1.08 -14.16
N PHE A 389 -0.21 0.75 -15.12
CA PHE A 389 -0.31 -0.51 -15.86
C PHE A 389 -0.32 -1.73 -14.92
N PHE A 390 0.57 -1.77 -13.93
CA PHE A 390 0.59 -2.87 -12.97
C PHE A 390 -0.58 -2.86 -12.00
N ILE A 391 -1.06 -1.68 -11.56
CA ILE A 391 -2.28 -1.57 -10.75
C ILE A 391 -3.48 -2.13 -11.52
N PHE A 392 -3.70 -1.71 -12.77
CA PHE A 392 -4.80 -2.22 -13.60
C PHE A 392 -4.64 -3.71 -13.93
N SER A 393 -3.40 -4.18 -14.12
CA SER A 393 -3.13 -5.61 -14.34
C SER A 393 -3.43 -6.44 -13.08
N ALA A 394 -3.05 -5.94 -11.90
CA ALA A 394 -3.38 -6.58 -10.62
C ALA A 394 -4.89 -6.59 -10.37
N HIS A 395 -5.59 -5.49 -10.67
CA HIS A 395 -7.05 -5.42 -10.64
C HIS A 395 -7.68 -6.46 -11.58
N TYR A 396 -7.20 -6.54 -12.83
CA TYR A 396 -7.69 -7.53 -13.78
C TYR A 396 -7.48 -8.98 -13.32
N LEU A 397 -6.33 -9.28 -12.70
CA LEU A 397 -6.04 -10.62 -12.16
C LEU A 397 -6.88 -10.94 -10.93
N LEU A 398 -7.17 -9.96 -10.08
CA LEU A 398 -8.09 -10.10 -8.96
C LEU A 398 -9.50 -10.44 -9.45
N GLU A 399 -10.02 -9.69 -10.43
CA GLU A 399 -11.37 -9.90 -10.97
C GLU A 399 -11.53 -11.24 -11.69
N THR A 400 -10.54 -11.63 -12.50
CA THR A 400 -10.66 -12.81 -13.37
C THR A 400 -10.18 -14.10 -12.73
N GLN A 401 -9.21 -14.03 -11.81
CA GLN A 401 -8.57 -15.20 -11.22
C GLN A 401 -8.65 -15.23 -9.69
N GLY A 402 -9.15 -14.18 -9.04
CA GLY A 402 -9.11 -14.04 -7.59
C GLY A 402 -7.69 -13.96 -7.05
N LEU A 403 -6.72 -13.48 -7.84
CA LEU A 403 -5.32 -13.33 -7.44
C LEU A 403 -5.06 -11.90 -6.97
N VAL A 404 -4.53 -11.77 -5.76
CA VAL A 404 -4.12 -10.48 -5.19
C VAL A 404 -2.62 -10.28 -5.30
N ILE A 405 -2.23 -9.11 -5.80
CA ILE A 405 -0.84 -8.68 -5.99
C ILE A 405 -0.71 -7.25 -5.45
N ALA A 406 0.43 -6.90 -4.85
CA ALA A 406 0.68 -5.58 -4.28
C ALA A 406 1.75 -4.78 -5.08
N PRO A 407 1.43 -4.32 -6.31
CA PRO A 407 2.43 -3.68 -7.20
C PRO A 407 2.95 -2.33 -6.69
N ILE A 408 2.18 -1.64 -5.82
CA ILE A 408 2.52 -0.30 -5.34
C ILE A 408 3.77 -0.33 -4.46
N LEU A 409 3.88 -1.33 -3.59
CA LEU A 409 5.03 -1.49 -2.70
C LEU A 409 6.33 -1.63 -3.49
N ILE A 410 6.32 -2.46 -4.55
CA ILE A 410 7.48 -2.67 -5.42
C ILE A 410 7.82 -1.40 -6.18
N ALA A 411 6.80 -0.71 -6.72
CA ALA A 411 6.99 0.57 -7.37
C ALA A 411 7.71 1.54 -6.41
N VAL A 412 7.12 1.85 -5.26
CA VAL A 412 7.69 2.80 -4.29
C VAL A 412 9.12 2.42 -3.89
N SER A 413 9.39 1.13 -3.64
CA SER A 413 10.74 0.64 -3.34
C SER A 413 11.73 0.93 -4.48
N MET A 414 11.37 0.60 -5.73
CA MET A 414 12.21 0.83 -6.91
C MET A 414 12.36 2.31 -7.26
N LEU A 415 11.37 3.15 -6.92
CA LEU A 415 11.47 4.60 -7.05
C LEU A 415 12.57 5.12 -6.12
N LEU A 416 12.50 4.76 -4.84
CA LEU A 416 13.48 5.18 -3.83
C LEU A 416 14.88 4.68 -4.18
N ASP A 417 15.00 3.40 -4.55
CA ASP A 417 16.28 2.84 -4.97
C ASP A 417 16.82 3.54 -6.23
N GLY A 418 15.97 3.70 -7.24
CA GLY A 418 16.34 4.27 -8.52
C GLY A 418 16.78 5.73 -8.45
N PHE A 419 16.15 6.53 -7.58
CA PHE A 419 16.53 7.92 -7.37
C PHE A 419 17.82 8.08 -6.57
N VAL A 420 18.11 7.17 -5.64
CA VAL A 420 19.29 7.25 -4.78
C VAL A 420 20.50 6.61 -5.46
N SER A 421 20.35 5.39 -5.97
CA SER A 421 21.45 4.58 -6.50
C SER A 421 21.79 4.93 -7.95
N GLY A 422 20.77 5.19 -8.79
CA GLY A 422 20.94 5.37 -10.24
C GLY A 422 21.94 6.48 -10.62
N PRO A 423 21.81 7.71 -10.08
CA PRO A 423 22.77 8.78 -10.39
C PRO A 423 24.19 8.47 -9.93
N VAL A 424 24.35 7.81 -8.77
CA VAL A 424 25.66 7.50 -8.18
C VAL A 424 26.39 6.44 -8.98
N GLU A 425 25.69 5.37 -9.36
CA GLU A 425 26.25 4.30 -10.17
C GLU A 425 26.72 4.84 -11.52
N LYS A 426 25.87 5.63 -12.18
CA LYS A 426 26.24 6.21 -13.48
C LYS A 426 27.41 7.18 -13.34
N LEU A 427 27.45 8.00 -12.29
CA LEU A 427 28.59 8.89 -12.04
C LEU A 427 29.88 8.12 -11.80
N ASN A 428 29.83 7.00 -11.07
CA ASN A 428 30.99 6.14 -10.86
C ASN A 428 31.50 5.54 -12.17
N GLU A 429 30.61 5.06 -13.05
CA GLU A 429 30.99 4.59 -14.39
C GLU A 429 31.72 5.68 -15.19
N LEU A 430 31.26 6.94 -15.09
CA LEU A 430 31.93 8.06 -15.77
C LEU A 430 33.31 8.33 -15.20
N LEU A 431 33.43 8.33 -13.87
CA LEU A 431 34.69 8.56 -13.19
C LEU A 431 35.69 7.44 -13.50
N GLU A 432 35.23 6.20 -13.63
CA GLU A 432 36.06 5.07 -14.05
C GLU A 432 36.52 5.22 -15.50
N GLU A 433 35.61 5.53 -16.43
CA GLU A 433 35.92 5.77 -17.85
C GLU A 433 36.91 6.94 -18.04
N GLU A 434 36.69 8.05 -17.34
CA GLU A 434 37.60 9.20 -17.34
C GLU A 434 38.94 8.83 -16.71
N SER A 435 38.96 8.07 -15.61
CA SER A 435 40.22 7.66 -14.98
C SER A 435 41.06 6.76 -15.88
N GLU A 436 40.43 5.86 -16.66
CA GLU A 436 41.13 5.01 -17.63
C GLU A 436 41.65 5.84 -18.81
N ASN A 437 40.84 6.77 -19.33
CA ASN A 437 41.24 7.65 -20.42
C ASN A 437 42.34 8.65 -20.00
N ALA A 438 42.25 9.21 -18.80
CA ALA A 438 43.27 10.08 -18.22
C ALA A 438 44.57 9.31 -17.92
N TRP A 439 44.49 8.04 -17.52
CA TRP A 439 45.67 7.17 -17.42
C TRP A 439 46.34 6.96 -18.77
N ARG A 440 45.57 6.83 -19.86
CA ARG A 440 46.10 6.72 -21.23
C ARG A 440 46.72 8.03 -21.73
N HIS A 441 46.23 9.18 -21.30
CA HIS A 441 46.71 10.49 -21.76
C HIS A 441 47.64 11.24 -20.80
N ARG A 442 47.95 10.68 -19.62
CA ARG A 442 48.90 11.13 -18.59
C ARG A 442 49.03 12.67 -18.41
N SER A 443 48.22 13.16 -17.47
CA SER A 443 48.51 14.19 -16.46
C SER A 443 49.10 15.53 -16.94
N LEU A 444 48.22 16.51 -17.13
CA LEU A 444 48.35 17.86 -16.56
C LEU A 444 46.93 18.46 -16.50
N ASP A 445 46.54 18.96 -15.33
CA ASP A 445 45.43 19.90 -15.09
C ASP A 445 43.99 19.39 -14.78
N LEU A 446 43.74 18.08 -14.63
CA LEU A 446 42.37 17.60 -14.28
C LEU A 446 41.96 17.73 -12.79
N GLU A 447 42.82 18.24 -11.91
CA GLU A 447 42.63 18.12 -10.45
C GLU A 447 41.67 19.15 -9.81
N GLU A 448 41.23 20.20 -10.52
CA GLU A 448 40.40 21.28 -9.96
C GLU A 448 38.91 21.26 -10.37
N ALA A 449 38.51 20.66 -11.50
CA ALA A 449 37.15 20.81 -12.02
C ALA A 449 36.09 19.82 -11.45
N LEU A 450 36.52 18.63 -11.00
CA LEU A 450 35.64 17.52 -10.63
C LEU A 450 34.76 17.77 -9.37
N PRO A 451 35.25 18.39 -8.27
CA PRO A 451 34.49 18.49 -7.03
C PRO A 451 33.26 19.42 -7.12
N GLU A 452 33.33 20.51 -7.90
CA GLU A 452 32.22 21.44 -8.04
C GLU A 452 31.03 20.83 -8.80
N GLU A 453 31.31 19.99 -9.81
CA GLU A 453 30.27 19.41 -10.65
C GLU A 453 29.49 18.31 -9.89
N ILE A 454 30.20 17.50 -9.10
CA ILE A 454 29.60 16.50 -8.22
C ILE A 454 28.69 17.17 -7.17
N THR A 455 29.16 18.25 -6.54
CA THR A 455 28.36 18.98 -5.55
C THR A 455 27.10 19.61 -6.17
N ARG A 456 27.19 20.09 -7.42
CA ARG A 456 26.05 20.66 -8.16
C ARG A 456 25.02 19.59 -8.55
N VAL A 457 25.48 18.42 -9.01
CA VAL A 457 24.59 17.28 -9.31
C VAL A 457 23.89 16.80 -8.04
N MET A 458 24.63 16.69 -6.93
CA MET A 458 24.07 16.26 -5.65
C MET A 458 23.03 17.25 -5.10
N ASN A 459 23.27 18.56 -5.17
CA ASN A 459 22.29 19.56 -4.75
C ASN A 459 21.02 19.53 -5.62
N ASN A 460 21.15 19.27 -6.92
CA ASN A 460 20.00 19.09 -7.81
C ASN A 460 19.21 17.81 -7.46
N ILE A 461 19.89 16.70 -7.12
CA ILE A 461 19.24 15.45 -6.68
C ILE A 461 18.51 15.66 -5.36
N LEU A 462 19.12 16.32 -4.36
CA LEU A 462 18.48 16.62 -3.08
C LEU A 462 17.24 17.52 -3.25
N CYS A 463 17.32 18.53 -4.11
CA CYS A 463 16.15 19.36 -4.44
C CYS A 463 15.06 18.55 -5.15
N MET A 464 15.44 17.62 -6.03
CA MET A 464 14.48 16.76 -6.73
C MET A 464 13.84 15.71 -5.83
N LEU A 465 14.58 15.13 -4.88
CA LEU A 465 14.01 14.27 -3.84
C LEU A 465 13.03 15.05 -2.98
N GLY A 466 13.39 16.29 -2.59
CA GLY A 466 12.48 17.19 -1.90
C GLY A 466 11.20 17.46 -2.70
N MET A 467 11.31 17.73 -4.00
CA MET A 467 10.16 17.97 -4.89
C MET A 467 9.36 16.69 -5.17
N GLY A 468 10.00 15.55 -5.39
CA GLY A 468 9.34 14.27 -5.65
C GLY A 468 8.55 13.80 -4.43
N VAL A 469 9.14 13.91 -3.23
CA VAL A 469 8.43 13.68 -1.97
C VAL A 469 7.28 14.67 -1.81
N TRP A 470 7.47 15.95 -2.12
CA TRP A 470 6.39 16.94 -2.09
C TRP A 470 5.29 16.66 -3.10
N VAL A 471 5.60 16.20 -4.31
CA VAL A 471 4.63 15.86 -5.36
C VAL A 471 3.86 14.60 -4.99
N VAL A 472 4.52 13.59 -4.41
CA VAL A 472 3.86 12.37 -3.92
C VAL A 472 2.98 12.70 -2.71
N LEU A 473 3.46 13.52 -1.77
CA LEU A 473 2.68 13.96 -0.61
C LEU A 473 1.51 14.87 -1.02
N LEU A 474 1.69 15.76 -2.00
CA LEU A 474 0.61 16.57 -2.56
C LEU A 474 -0.39 15.71 -3.34
N ALA A 475 0.08 14.78 -4.18
CA ALA A 475 -0.80 13.86 -4.89
C ALA A 475 -1.57 12.94 -3.94
N TRP A 476 -0.97 12.57 -2.81
CA TRP A 476 -1.63 11.81 -1.74
C TRP A 476 -2.63 12.67 -0.95
N PHE A 477 -2.23 13.86 -0.50
CA PHE A 477 -3.10 14.79 0.24
C PHE A 477 -4.29 15.25 -0.60
N TRP A 478 -4.07 15.54 -1.89
CA TRP A 478 -5.13 15.94 -2.82
C TRP A 478 -5.87 14.74 -3.39
N GLY A 479 -5.27 13.56 -3.52
CA GLY A 479 -5.98 12.31 -3.84
C GLY A 479 -6.96 11.92 -2.73
N ALA A 480 -6.56 12.11 -1.47
CA ALA A 480 -7.43 11.95 -0.30
C ALA A 480 -8.58 12.97 -0.28
N GLN A 481 -8.37 14.20 -0.77
CA GLN A 481 -9.42 15.20 -0.96
C GLN A 481 -10.29 14.94 -2.21
N ALA A 482 -9.72 14.50 -3.32
CA ALA A 482 -10.38 14.25 -4.60
C ALA A 482 -11.30 13.02 -4.56
N LEU A 483 -11.08 12.11 -3.62
CA LEU A 483 -12.03 11.05 -3.23
C LEU A 483 -13.41 11.60 -2.81
N THR A 484 -13.55 12.91 -2.55
CA THR A 484 -14.86 13.51 -2.23
C THR A 484 -15.63 14.10 -3.42
N HIS A 485 -15.02 14.41 -4.58
CA HIS A 485 -15.75 14.97 -5.74
C HIS A 485 -15.10 14.67 -7.11
N LEU A 486 -15.71 13.76 -7.89
CA LEU A 486 -15.09 13.12 -9.06
C LEU A 486 -15.25 13.84 -10.43
N SER A 487 -15.74 15.08 -10.50
CA SER A 487 -15.75 15.84 -11.77
C SER A 487 -14.43 16.58 -12.05
N GLY A 488 -13.49 16.61 -11.09
CA GLY A 488 -12.21 17.31 -11.19
C GLY A 488 -11.07 16.53 -11.84
N LEU A 489 -11.13 15.19 -11.93
CA LEU A 489 -9.95 14.35 -12.15
C LEU A 489 -9.16 14.62 -13.45
N ILE A 490 -9.83 14.98 -14.55
CA ILE A 490 -9.17 15.35 -15.81
C ILE A 490 -8.64 16.79 -15.75
N PHE A 491 -9.40 17.71 -15.16
CA PHE A 491 -9.02 19.12 -15.03
C PHE A 491 -7.86 19.29 -14.04
N GLU A 492 -7.84 18.52 -12.96
CA GLU A 492 -6.81 18.52 -11.94
C GLU A 492 -5.54 17.81 -12.39
N SER A 493 -5.63 16.71 -13.15
CA SER A 493 -4.46 16.10 -13.77
C SER A 493 -3.78 17.04 -14.78
N LEU A 494 -4.58 17.78 -15.56
CA LEU A 494 -4.06 18.82 -16.46
C LEU A 494 -3.50 20.03 -15.70
N MET A 495 -4.11 20.41 -14.57
CA MET A 495 -3.59 21.46 -13.68
C MET A 495 -2.29 21.05 -12.98
N ILE A 496 -2.11 19.80 -12.59
CA ILE A 496 -0.85 19.29 -12.03
C ILE A 496 0.26 19.35 -13.08
N ILE A 497 -0.01 18.91 -14.30
CA ILE A 497 0.92 19.03 -15.43
C ILE A 497 1.23 20.51 -15.71
N PHE A 498 0.22 21.38 -15.65
CA PHE A 498 0.36 22.83 -15.84
C PHE A 498 1.19 23.48 -14.73
N TYR A 499 0.95 23.16 -13.45
CA TYR A 499 1.70 23.69 -12.32
C TYR A 499 3.13 23.18 -12.28
N LEU A 500 3.38 21.92 -12.62
CA LEU A 500 4.73 21.38 -12.79
C LEU A 500 5.46 22.08 -13.94
N ALA A 501 4.80 22.33 -15.07
CA ALA A 501 5.36 23.10 -16.17
C ALA A 501 5.64 24.56 -15.77
N LEU A 502 4.75 25.18 -14.99
CA LEU A 502 4.89 26.55 -14.50
C LEU A 502 6.04 26.66 -13.48
N LEU A 503 6.18 25.69 -12.57
CA LEU A 503 7.28 25.63 -11.61
C LEU A 503 8.63 25.49 -12.33
N VAL A 504 8.70 24.62 -13.35
CA VAL A 504 9.89 24.47 -14.19
C VAL A 504 10.21 25.78 -14.93
N GLN A 505 9.20 26.50 -15.45
CA GLN A 505 9.37 27.80 -16.10
C GLN A 505 9.84 28.90 -15.14
N VAL A 506 9.23 29.01 -13.95
CA VAL A 506 9.61 29.98 -12.92
C VAL A 506 11.05 29.72 -12.46
N PHE A 507 11.44 28.45 -12.30
CA PHE A 507 12.81 28.09 -11.93
C PHE A 507 13.82 28.46 -13.02
N ALA A 508 13.49 28.21 -14.29
CA ALA A 508 14.32 28.61 -15.43
C ALA A 508 14.49 30.13 -15.52
N TYR A 509 13.45 30.89 -15.16
CA TYR A 509 13.45 32.35 -15.19
C TYR A 509 14.19 32.99 -14.00
N VAL A 510 14.05 32.44 -12.80
CA VAL A 510 14.65 32.99 -11.56
C VAL A 510 16.14 32.68 -11.46
N TYR A 511 16.62 31.55 -11.99
CA TYR A 511 18.04 31.17 -11.89
C TYR A 511 18.93 31.64 -13.05
N GLN A 512 18.36 32.05 -14.19
CA GLN A 512 19.14 32.57 -15.31
C GLN A 512 19.92 33.88 -15.03
N PRO A 513 19.41 34.86 -14.24
CA PRO A 513 20.10 36.14 -14.03
C PRO A 513 21.35 36.03 -13.13
N GLN A 514 21.39 35.07 -12.20
CA GLN A 514 22.49 34.89 -11.24
C GLN A 514 23.80 34.47 -11.93
N LEU A 515 23.73 33.76 -13.06
CA LEU A 515 24.90 33.37 -13.84
C LEU A 515 25.51 34.54 -14.64
N ARG A 516 24.68 35.50 -15.10
CA ARG A 516 25.18 36.68 -15.82
C ARG A 516 25.94 37.68 -14.93
N LEU A 517 25.63 37.73 -13.64
CA LEU A 517 26.31 38.63 -12.69
C LEU A 517 27.74 38.17 -12.35
N LYS A 518 28.00 36.85 -12.33
CA LYS A 518 29.36 36.31 -12.11
C LYS A 518 30.28 36.52 -13.32
N ASP A 519 29.76 36.38 -14.54
CA ASP A 519 30.54 36.65 -15.76
C ASP A 519 30.88 38.14 -15.93
N ALA A 520 30.00 39.03 -15.45
CA ALA A 520 30.24 40.47 -15.45
C ALA A 520 31.32 40.89 -14.43
N GLN A 521 31.39 40.23 -13.26
CA GLN A 521 32.42 40.50 -12.25
C GLN A 521 33.79 39.93 -12.63
N GLY A 522 33.85 38.81 -13.35
CA GLY A 522 35.11 38.22 -13.82
C GLY A 522 35.86 39.05 -14.88
N ARG A 523 35.16 39.81 -15.72
CA ARG A 523 35.80 40.68 -16.75
C ARG A 523 36.32 42.01 -16.21
N ALA A 524 35.91 42.45 -15.03
CA ALA A 524 36.35 43.72 -14.46
C ALA A 524 37.72 43.64 -13.74
N GLY A 525 38.23 42.42 -13.46
CA GLY A 525 39.40 42.21 -12.58
C GLY A 525 40.78 42.07 -13.24
N HIS A 526 40.90 42.14 -14.57
CA HIS A 526 42.19 41.98 -15.27
C HIS A 526 42.59 43.23 -16.06
N LYS A 527 43.08 44.24 -15.32
CA LYS A 527 44.03 45.22 -15.84
C LYS A 527 45.17 45.32 -14.81
N ASN A 528 46.31 44.74 -15.12
CA ASN A 528 47.56 45.08 -14.44
C ASN A 528 48.65 45.46 -15.46
N PRO A 529 49.54 46.40 -15.11
CA PRO A 529 50.35 47.17 -16.04
C PRO A 529 51.73 46.54 -16.27
N HIS A 530 52.32 46.85 -17.42
CA HIS A 530 53.71 46.56 -17.79
C HIS A 530 54.72 47.16 -16.81
N PRO A 531 55.84 46.46 -16.52
CA PRO A 531 57.08 47.09 -16.08
C PRO A 531 58.15 47.07 -17.18
N SER A 532 58.89 48.17 -17.24
CA SER A 532 60.03 48.44 -18.12
C SER A 532 61.37 47.94 -17.55
N HIS A 533 62.29 47.66 -18.46
CA HIS A 533 63.71 47.28 -18.33
C HIS A 533 64.56 47.98 -17.25
N ALA A 534 65.59 47.26 -16.74
CA ALA A 534 67.01 47.67 -16.75
C ALA A 534 67.96 46.55 -16.27
N ASP A 535 69.19 46.58 -16.81
CA ASP A 535 70.33 45.65 -16.75
C ASP A 535 70.96 45.39 -15.36
N THR A 536 71.71 44.29 -15.16
CA THR A 536 73.21 44.27 -15.09
C THR A 536 73.80 42.86 -14.83
N GLN A 537 75.12 42.78 -15.00
CA GLN A 537 76.04 41.70 -15.35
C GLN A 537 76.60 40.75 -14.25
N ASP A 538 77.23 39.67 -14.76
CA ASP A 538 78.51 39.02 -14.37
C ASP A 538 78.62 37.88 -13.31
N ALA A 539 78.88 36.68 -13.86
CA ALA A 539 80.15 35.90 -13.76
C ALA A 539 80.39 34.83 -12.66
N ASN A 540 81.00 33.72 -13.13
CA ASN A 540 81.80 32.66 -12.47
C ASN A 540 81.07 31.54 -11.69
N GLU A 541 81.50 30.27 -11.67
CA GLU A 541 82.47 29.44 -12.41
C GLU A 541 82.28 27.98 -11.86
N LYS A 542 82.74 26.96 -12.59
CA LYS A 542 83.09 25.58 -12.17
C LYS A 542 82.04 24.44 -12.14
N SER A 543 82.07 23.66 -13.23
CA SER A 543 82.60 22.28 -13.31
C SER A 543 82.38 21.33 -12.12
N GLY A 544 81.64 20.23 -12.36
CA GLY A 544 81.66 19.02 -11.53
C GLY A 544 80.85 17.88 -12.13
N THR A 545 81.54 16.92 -12.74
CA THR A 545 81.06 15.72 -13.44
C THR A 545 80.60 14.57 -12.52
N HIS A 546 79.78 13.68 -13.12
CA HIS A 546 79.53 12.26 -12.78
C HIS A 546 78.63 11.93 -11.57
N SER A 547 77.54 11.20 -11.83
CA SER A 547 77.46 9.75 -11.59
C SER A 547 75.99 9.28 -11.48
N HIS A 548 75.61 8.40 -12.40
CA HIS A 548 74.39 7.59 -12.37
C HIS A 548 74.41 6.61 -11.18
N ALA A 549 73.37 6.62 -10.34
CA ALA A 549 72.96 5.42 -9.59
C ALA A 549 71.52 5.54 -9.05
N SER A 550 70.61 4.78 -9.68
CA SER A 550 69.65 3.88 -9.03
C SER A 550 69.06 4.29 -7.67
N LYS A 551 67.81 4.81 -7.67
CA LYS A 551 66.72 4.36 -6.77
C LYS A 551 65.40 5.07 -7.11
N ALA A 552 64.65 4.50 -8.05
CA ALA A 552 63.26 4.91 -8.32
C ALA A 552 62.33 3.69 -8.21
N GLY A 553 62.30 3.09 -7.02
CA GLY A 553 61.21 2.22 -6.59
C GLY A 553 60.23 3.04 -5.76
N ARG A 554 59.55 4.01 -6.37
CA ARG A 554 58.46 4.75 -5.70
C ARG A 554 57.15 4.13 -6.18
N ILE A 555 56.67 3.17 -5.40
CA ILE A 555 55.31 2.62 -5.51
C ILE A 555 54.37 3.81 -5.44
N PHE A 556 53.77 4.18 -6.58
CA PHE A 556 52.76 5.23 -6.66
C PHE A 556 51.53 4.73 -5.88
N GLY A 557 51.42 5.16 -4.62
CA GLY A 557 50.22 4.98 -3.84
C GLY A 557 49.05 5.64 -4.56
N ARG A 558 47.94 4.91 -4.70
CA ARG A 558 46.68 5.46 -5.27
C ARG A 558 46.38 6.82 -4.62
N PRO A 559 45.96 7.84 -5.39
CA PRO A 559 45.71 9.18 -4.87
C PRO A 559 44.65 9.15 -3.76
N LYS A 560 44.96 9.83 -2.65
CA LYS A 560 44.16 9.86 -1.41
C LYS A 560 42.70 10.27 -1.66
N LYS A 561 42.45 11.16 -2.63
CA LYS A 561 41.11 11.65 -3.03
C LYS A 561 40.18 10.59 -3.64
N MET A 562 40.71 9.55 -4.30
CA MET A 562 39.89 8.44 -4.81
C MET A 562 39.31 7.59 -3.66
N LYS A 563 40.05 7.51 -2.55
CA LYS A 563 39.53 6.88 -1.32
C LYS A 563 38.44 7.72 -0.67
N ASP A 564 38.51 9.04 -0.80
CA ASP A 564 37.51 9.97 -0.25
C ASP A 564 36.19 9.91 -1.06
N LEU A 565 36.24 9.81 -2.39
CA LEU A 565 35.05 9.59 -3.23
C LEU A 565 34.41 8.22 -2.99
N MET A 566 35.20 7.15 -2.87
CA MET A 566 34.69 5.84 -2.43
C MET A 566 34.11 5.89 -1.00
N ALA A 567 34.66 6.73 -0.12
CA ALA A 567 34.11 6.93 1.22
C ALA A 567 32.75 7.65 1.15
N ILE A 568 32.58 8.63 0.26
CA ILE A 568 31.29 9.29 0.01
C ILE A 568 30.26 8.28 -0.54
N GLY A 569 30.62 7.43 -1.50
CA GLY A 569 29.74 6.35 -1.98
C GLY A 569 29.32 5.38 -0.87
N LYS A 570 30.24 5.05 0.05
CA LYS A 570 29.91 4.26 1.26
C LYS A 570 28.99 5.00 2.22
N VAL A 571 29.18 6.30 2.42
CA VAL A 571 28.27 7.15 3.23
C VAL A 571 26.88 7.20 2.61
N PHE A 572 26.75 7.23 1.28
CA PHE A 572 25.46 7.14 0.60
C PHE A 572 24.78 5.78 0.75
N SER A 573 25.54 4.68 0.70
CA SER A 573 25.01 3.34 1.02
C SER A 573 24.50 3.26 2.46
N VAL A 574 25.20 3.90 3.41
CA VAL A 574 24.74 4.02 4.80
C VAL A 574 23.49 4.91 4.90
N LEU A 575 23.44 6.05 4.21
CA LEU A 575 22.26 6.93 4.16
C LEU A 575 21.04 6.26 3.53
N LYS A 576 21.22 5.45 2.49
CA LYS A 576 20.16 4.62 1.89
C LYS A 576 19.59 3.64 2.92
N THR A 577 20.48 3.00 3.67
CA THR A 577 20.12 2.10 4.77
C THR A 577 19.38 2.90 5.85
N CYS A 578 19.88 4.05 6.28
CA CYS A 578 19.23 4.92 7.27
C CYS A 578 17.88 5.48 6.82
N ALA A 579 17.72 5.87 5.56
CA ALA A 579 16.46 6.37 5.02
C ALA A 579 15.42 5.26 4.91
N PHE A 580 15.83 4.07 4.45
CA PHE A 580 14.99 2.88 4.50
C PHE A 580 14.55 2.56 5.93
N TRP A 581 15.49 2.55 6.90
CA TRP A 581 15.18 2.36 8.31
C TRP A 581 14.31 3.49 8.88
N ALA A 582 14.46 4.74 8.45
CA ALA A 582 13.63 5.84 8.90
C ALA A 582 12.18 5.72 8.39
N VAL A 583 11.99 5.30 7.13
CA VAL A 583 10.66 4.99 6.57
C VAL A 583 10.07 3.77 7.26
N LEU A 584 10.85 2.73 7.50
CA LEU A 584 10.41 1.54 8.24
C LEU A 584 10.00 1.91 9.66
N VAL A 585 10.81 2.68 10.38
CA VAL A 585 10.51 3.17 11.73
C VAL A 585 9.28 4.06 11.73
N ALA A 586 9.11 4.95 10.75
CA ALA A 586 7.92 5.78 10.63
C ALA A 586 6.66 4.95 10.33
N ALA A 587 6.75 3.94 9.45
CA ALA A 587 5.66 3.02 9.15
C ALA A 587 5.29 2.16 10.37
N THR A 588 6.29 1.61 11.07
CA THR A 588 6.08 0.87 12.32
C THR A 588 5.51 1.77 13.41
N TYR A 589 5.98 3.01 13.51
CA TYR A 589 5.44 3.99 14.48
C TYR A 589 3.97 4.32 14.17
N LEU A 590 3.62 4.57 12.90
CA LEU A 590 2.23 4.78 12.47
C LEU A 590 1.36 3.55 12.72
N GLN A 591 1.89 2.35 12.48
CA GLN A 591 1.18 1.09 12.74
C GLN A 591 0.97 0.82 14.23
N THR A 592 1.93 1.19 15.08
CA THR A 592 1.91 0.89 16.53
C THR A 592 1.17 1.97 17.33
N PHE A 593 1.21 3.23 16.89
CA PHE A 593 0.72 4.37 17.66
C PHE A 593 -0.34 5.23 16.94
N GLY A 594 -0.71 4.89 15.70
CA GLY A 594 -1.68 5.64 14.89
C GLY A 594 -3.15 5.29 15.15
N HIS A 595 -3.51 4.98 16.39
CA HIS A 595 -4.90 4.81 16.83
C HIS A 595 -5.55 6.16 17.15
#